data_AF-A0A7S0J4N5-F1
#
_entry.id   AF-A0A7S0J4N5-F1
#
_cell.length_a   1.000
_cell.length_b   1.000
_cell.length_c   1.000
_cell.angle_alpha   90.00
_cell.angle_beta   90.00
_cell.angle_gamma   90.00
#
_symmetry.space_group_name_H-M   'P 1'
#
loop_
_entity.id
_entity.type
_entity.pdbx_description
1 polymer ?
#
loop_
_entity_poly.entity_id
_entity_poly.type
_entity_poly.pdbx_seq_one_letter_code
_entity_poly.pdbx_strand_id
1 'polypeptide(L)'
;MQKNLTRNEIGMHAMREEGDKQQGAGKVLAAVAYHGRVVFSSLLLIFCCGVVGSGIFMGKTDFFGVPAWAQLLLLLVCLFLLGVVEGLQIALVELKKQDPELYRASHPRAYATGCFASRGENCERFLIGRQMSVIFLVFFIARITSSDNLEVFEPSEVSAFVLKAGLLGAVIVCIVAQLTPQVVAAKYPVHFLNLRGMYSALVVCLILEASGICHATWLFARATMRLVGWGGSSSPAE
;
A
#
# COMPACT_ATOMS: atom_id res chain seq x y z
N MET A 1 -56.10 -19.01 -30.63
CA MET A 1 -55.47 -19.15 -29.30
C MET A 1 -53.97 -19.50 -29.39
N GLN A 2 -53.56 -20.51 -30.18
CA GLN A 2 -52.14 -20.88 -30.35
C GLN A 2 -51.20 -19.76 -30.89
N LYS A 3 -51.70 -18.86 -31.75
CA LYS A 3 -50.90 -17.76 -32.35
C LYS A 3 -50.46 -16.68 -31.35
N ASN A 4 -51.16 -16.55 -30.22
CA ASN A 4 -50.83 -15.58 -29.16
C ASN A 4 -49.81 -16.15 -28.17
N LEU A 5 -49.81 -17.48 -27.95
CA LEU A 5 -48.83 -18.18 -27.12
C LEU A 5 -47.42 -18.13 -27.76
N THR A 6 -47.33 -18.43 -29.06
CA THR A 6 -46.05 -18.35 -29.80
C THR A 6 -45.49 -16.93 -29.88
N ARG A 7 -46.34 -15.91 -30.00
CA ARG A 7 -45.90 -14.50 -30.03
C ARG A 7 -45.32 -14.04 -28.69
N ASN A 8 -45.87 -14.52 -27.56
CA ASN A 8 -45.36 -14.23 -26.22
C ASN A 8 -44.03 -14.96 -25.94
N GLU A 9 -43.88 -16.20 -26.38
CA GLU A 9 -42.62 -16.95 -26.23
C GLU A 9 -41.50 -16.29 -27.04
N ILE A 10 -41.75 -15.91 -28.30
CA ILE A 10 -40.77 -15.21 -29.15
C ILE A 10 -40.37 -13.85 -28.53
N GLY A 11 -41.34 -13.10 -27.99
CA GLY A 11 -41.06 -11.82 -27.31
C GLY A 11 -40.23 -11.99 -26.03
N MET A 12 -40.49 -13.04 -25.25
CA MET A 12 -39.74 -13.36 -24.04
C MET A 12 -38.31 -13.84 -24.35
N HIS A 13 -38.12 -14.61 -25.43
CA HIS A 13 -36.79 -14.99 -25.91
C HIS A 13 -35.98 -13.79 -26.42
N ALA A 14 -36.60 -12.88 -27.18
CA ALA A 14 -35.95 -11.66 -27.66
C ALA A 14 -35.51 -10.73 -26.51
N MET A 15 -36.37 -10.54 -25.50
CA MET A 15 -36.02 -9.74 -24.31
C MET A 15 -34.89 -10.39 -23.48
N ARG A 16 -34.82 -11.72 -23.43
CA ARG A 16 -33.74 -12.43 -22.74
C ARG A 16 -32.41 -12.32 -23.50
N GLU A 17 -32.43 -12.38 -24.83
CA GLU A 17 -31.23 -12.15 -25.66
C GLU A 17 -30.72 -10.71 -25.58
N GLU A 18 -31.61 -9.70 -25.54
CA GLU A 18 -31.21 -8.30 -25.38
C GLU A 18 -30.61 -8.03 -23.99
N GLY A 19 -31.19 -8.64 -22.94
CA GLY A 19 -30.65 -8.58 -21.58
C GLY A 19 -29.26 -9.20 -21.45
N ASP A 20 -29.04 -10.39 -22.04
CA ASP A 20 -27.73 -11.04 -22.06
C ASP A 20 -26.70 -10.25 -22.90
N LYS A 21 -27.12 -9.61 -24.00
CA LYS A 21 -26.26 -8.72 -24.81
C LYS A 21 -25.87 -7.44 -24.05
N GLN A 22 -26.80 -6.79 -23.36
CA GLN A 22 -26.50 -5.60 -22.53
C GLN A 22 -25.60 -5.95 -21.34
N GLN A 23 -25.85 -7.08 -20.68
CA GLN A 23 -25.01 -7.56 -19.58
C GLN A 23 -23.61 -7.97 -20.06
N GLY A 24 -23.50 -8.56 -21.26
CA GLY A 24 -22.24 -8.88 -21.92
C GLY A 24 -21.44 -7.62 -22.29
N ALA A 25 -22.09 -6.63 -22.90
CA ALA A 25 -21.45 -5.36 -23.28
C ALA A 25 -20.91 -4.58 -22.06
N GLY A 26 -21.66 -4.55 -20.96
CA GLY A 26 -21.21 -3.93 -19.70
C GLY A 26 -19.97 -4.60 -19.10
N LYS A 27 -19.92 -5.94 -19.14
CA LYS A 27 -18.75 -6.72 -18.67
C LYS A 27 -17.52 -6.47 -19.55
N VAL A 28 -17.69 -6.41 -20.87
CA VAL A 28 -16.60 -6.14 -21.82
C VAL A 28 -16.06 -4.73 -21.63
N LEU A 29 -16.92 -3.72 -21.50
CA LEU A 29 -16.49 -2.34 -21.25
C LEU A 29 -15.72 -2.21 -19.93
N ALA A 30 -16.20 -2.87 -18.87
CA ALA A 30 -15.50 -2.91 -17.58
C ALA A 30 -14.13 -3.60 -17.68
N ALA A 31 -14.01 -4.70 -18.43
CA ALA A 31 -12.75 -5.39 -18.66
C ALA A 31 -11.77 -4.53 -19.46
N VAL A 32 -12.21 -3.89 -20.53
CA VAL A 32 -11.38 -2.95 -21.33
C VAL A 32 -10.89 -1.80 -20.45
N ALA A 33 -11.77 -1.20 -19.66
CA ALA A 33 -11.39 -0.13 -18.74
C ALA A 33 -10.41 -0.61 -17.64
N TYR A 34 -10.54 -1.85 -17.17
CA TYR A 34 -9.59 -2.44 -16.22
C TYR A 34 -8.21 -2.64 -16.86
N HIS A 35 -8.14 -3.33 -18.01
CA HIS A 35 -6.88 -3.59 -18.68
C HIS A 35 -6.19 -2.30 -19.14
N GLY A 36 -6.93 -1.31 -19.63
CA GLY A 36 -6.38 0.00 -19.98
C GLY A 36 -5.70 0.69 -18.79
N ARG A 37 -6.31 0.65 -17.60
CA ARG A 37 -5.72 1.21 -16.36
C ARG A 37 -4.45 0.47 -15.95
N VAL A 38 -4.44 -0.87 -16.06
CA VAL A 38 -3.25 -1.68 -15.75
C VAL A 38 -2.09 -1.32 -16.67
N VAL A 39 -2.34 -1.27 -17.99
CA VAL A 39 -1.31 -0.91 -18.98
C VAL A 39 -0.78 0.49 -18.71
N PHE A 40 -1.66 1.47 -18.49
CA PHE A 40 -1.25 2.84 -18.17
C PHE A 40 -0.36 2.89 -16.92
N SER A 41 -0.77 2.26 -15.82
CA SER A 41 0.03 2.26 -14.58
C SER A 41 1.37 1.55 -14.74
N SER A 42 1.43 0.50 -15.56
CA SER A 42 2.66 -0.27 -15.82
C SER A 42 3.65 0.56 -16.64
N LEU A 43 3.17 1.24 -17.68
CA LEU A 43 3.98 2.15 -18.50
C LEU A 43 4.49 3.33 -17.67
N LEU A 44 3.63 3.91 -16.83
CA LEU A 44 4.02 4.98 -15.92
C LEU A 44 5.10 4.52 -14.94
N LEU A 45 4.97 3.33 -14.37
CA LEU A 45 5.98 2.77 -13.47
C LEU A 45 7.32 2.53 -14.18
N ILE A 46 7.31 1.92 -15.38
CA ILE A 46 8.52 1.69 -16.18
C ILE A 46 9.20 3.02 -16.49
N PHE A 47 8.42 4.03 -16.89
CA PHE A 47 8.92 5.38 -17.12
C PHE A 47 9.58 5.95 -15.87
N CYS A 48 8.87 5.99 -14.72
CA CYS A 48 9.43 6.49 -13.47
C CYS A 48 10.71 5.77 -13.06
N CYS A 49 10.76 4.43 -13.16
CA CYS A 49 11.96 3.64 -12.88
C CYS A 49 13.11 3.99 -13.83
N GLY A 50 12.84 4.22 -15.11
CA GLY A 50 13.84 4.64 -16.10
C GLY A 50 14.43 6.01 -15.78
N VAL A 51 13.58 6.99 -15.44
CA VAL A 51 14.02 8.35 -15.11
C VAL A 51 14.79 8.41 -13.78
N VAL A 52 14.28 7.76 -12.74
CA VAL A 52 14.97 7.68 -11.44
C VAL A 52 16.30 6.92 -11.59
N GLY A 53 16.29 5.81 -12.32
CA GLY A 53 17.49 5.02 -12.59
C GLY A 53 18.54 5.83 -13.34
N SER A 54 18.16 6.57 -14.39
CA SER A 54 19.11 7.42 -15.13
C SER A 54 19.67 8.53 -14.25
N GLY A 55 18.85 9.15 -13.39
CA GLY A 55 19.31 10.13 -12.40
C GLY A 55 20.39 9.57 -11.47
N ILE A 56 20.17 8.36 -10.94
CA ILE A 56 21.14 7.67 -10.07
C ILE A 56 22.44 7.35 -10.82
N PHE A 57 22.37 6.76 -12.01
CA PHE A 57 23.57 6.39 -12.77
C PHE A 57 24.37 7.59 -13.29
N MET A 58 23.70 8.71 -13.58
CA MET A 58 24.35 9.96 -13.96
C MET A 58 24.88 10.75 -12.76
N GLY A 59 24.62 10.32 -11.52
CA GLY A 59 25.03 11.04 -10.31
C GLY A 59 24.38 12.41 -10.17
N LYS A 60 23.21 12.61 -10.79
CA LYS A 60 22.45 13.88 -10.77
C LYS A 60 21.39 13.92 -9.66
N THR A 61 21.40 12.93 -8.77
CA THR A 61 20.52 12.90 -7.60
C THR A 61 21.00 13.91 -6.57
N ASP A 62 20.06 14.40 -5.78
CA ASP A 62 20.39 15.33 -4.69
C ASP A 62 21.14 14.62 -3.53
N PHE A 63 21.31 13.29 -3.58
CA PHE A 63 21.97 12.50 -2.54
C PHE A 63 23.49 12.48 -2.76
N PHE A 64 24.12 13.61 -2.45
CA PHE A 64 25.53 13.88 -2.74
C PHE A 64 26.49 12.94 -1.97
N GLY A 65 27.62 12.63 -2.59
CA GLY A 65 28.74 11.93 -1.95
C GLY A 65 28.60 10.41 -1.84
N VAL A 66 27.52 9.82 -2.36
CA VAL A 66 27.30 8.36 -2.36
C VAL A 66 27.36 7.81 -3.79
N PRO A 67 28.14 6.75 -4.06
CA PRO A 67 28.25 6.20 -5.41
C PRO A 67 26.93 5.59 -5.88
N ALA A 68 26.67 5.64 -7.20
CA ALA A 68 25.40 5.22 -7.80
C ALA A 68 24.93 3.82 -7.37
N TRP A 69 25.84 2.84 -7.31
CA TRP A 69 25.50 1.48 -6.88
C TRP A 69 25.00 1.41 -5.44
N ALA A 70 25.56 2.25 -4.55
CA ALA A 70 25.17 2.30 -3.15
C ALA A 70 23.83 3.03 -2.97
N GLN A 71 23.56 4.06 -3.78
CA GLN A 71 22.24 4.71 -3.84
C GLN A 71 21.16 3.74 -4.31
N LEU A 72 21.44 2.95 -5.35
CA LEU A 72 20.53 1.92 -5.85
C LEU A 72 20.27 0.84 -4.80
N LEU A 73 21.31 0.36 -4.12
CA LEU A 73 21.16 -0.60 -3.03
C LEU A 73 20.32 -0.04 -1.88
N LEU A 74 20.60 1.20 -1.47
CA LEU A 74 19.86 1.89 -0.42
C LEU A 74 18.38 2.07 -0.82
N LEU A 75 18.10 2.46 -2.06
CA LEU A 75 16.74 2.56 -2.60
C LEU A 75 16.00 1.21 -2.50
N LEU A 76 16.62 0.11 -2.94
CA LEU A 76 16.01 -1.22 -2.88
C LEU A 76 15.75 -1.68 -1.45
N VAL A 77 16.68 -1.43 -0.53
CA VAL A 77 16.51 -1.74 0.90
C VAL A 77 15.39 -0.91 1.50
N CYS A 78 15.33 0.39 1.22
CA CYS A 78 14.27 1.25 1.73
C CYS A 78 12.89 0.86 1.18
N LEU A 79 12.78 0.56 -0.13
CA LEU A 79 11.53 0.07 -0.73
C LEU A 79 11.09 -1.25 -0.12
N PHE A 80 12.02 -2.18 0.13
CA PHE A 80 11.74 -3.46 0.78
C PHE A 80 11.25 -3.27 2.22
N LEU A 81 11.95 -2.49 3.04
CA LEU A 81 11.58 -2.23 4.42
C LEU A 81 10.22 -1.52 4.51
N LEU A 82 9.97 -0.57 3.61
CA LEU A 82 8.69 0.12 3.54
C LEU A 82 7.57 -0.87 3.20
N GLY A 83 7.81 -1.78 2.26
CA GLY A 83 6.84 -2.82 1.91
C GLY A 83 6.57 -3.84 3.00
N VAL A 84 7.58 -4.20 3.79
CA VAL A 84 7.39 -5.02 4.99
C VAL A 84 6.44 -4.32 5.96
N VAL A 85 6.68 -3.04 6.22
CA VAL A 85 5.95 -2.26 7.21
C VAL A 85 4.49 -2.00 6.77
N GLU A 86 4.27 -1.69 5.49
CA GLU A 86 2.96 -1.47 4.88
C GLU A 86 2.11 -2.74 4.79
N GLY A 87 2.72 -3.85 4.35
CA GLY A 87 2.02 -5.14 4.31
C GLY A 87 1.72 -5.66 5.72
N LEU A 88 2.62 -5.46 6.68
CA LEU A 88 2.43 -5.88 8.07
C LEU A 88 1.21 -5.21 8.71
N GLN A 89 0.96 -3.93 8.43
CA GLN A 89 -0.24 -3.23 8.91
C GLN A 89 -1.51 -3.94 8.48
N ILE A 90 -1.66 -4.17 7.18
CA ILE A 90 -2.88 -4.78 6.64
C ILE A 90 -3.00 -6.23 7.11
N ALA A 91 -1.90 -6.97 7.11
CA ALA A 91 -1.90 -8.35 7.59
C ALA A 91 -2.36 -8.46 9.05
N LEU A 92 -1.90 -7.57 9.93
CA LEU A 92 -2.32 -7.57 11.35
C LEU A 92 -3.80 -7.22 11.52
N VAL A 93 -4.30 -6.22 10.78
CA VAL A 93 -5.71 -5.82 10.82
C VAL A 93 -6.63 -6.92 10.30
N GLU A 94 -6.25 -7.62 9.23
CA GLU A 94 -7.01 -8.75 8.71
C GLU A 94 -6.90 -9.99 9.60
N LEU A 95 -5.72 -10.26 10.17
CA LEU A 95 -5.52 -11.40 11.05
C LEU A 95 -6.34 -11.28 12.35
N LYS A 96 -6.58 -10.07 12.85
CA LYS A 96 -7.48 -9.81 13.99
C LYS A 96 -8.90 -10.34 13.80
N LYS A 97 -9.34 -10.60 12.57
CA LYS A 97 -10.67 -11.11 12.23
C LYS A 97 -10.73 -12.63 12.16
N GLN A 98 -9.59 -13.31 12.26
CA GLN A 98 -9.47 -14.77 12.09
C GLN A 98 -9.15 -15.45 13.43
N ASP A 99 -9.63 -16.68 13.61
CA ASP A 99 -9.29 -17.48 14.78
C ASP A 99 -7.82 -17.96 14.71
N PRO A 100 -6.96 -17.60 15.69
CA PRO A 100 -5.55 -17.98 15.72
C PRO A 100 -5.27 -19.48 15.67
N GLU A 101 -6.17 -20.32 16.20
CA GLU A 101 -5.93 -21.76 16.30
C GLU A 101 -5.96 -22.45 14.92
N LEU A 102 -6.64 -21.85 13.93
CA LEU A 102 -6.77 -22.40 12.57
C LEU A 102 -5.43 -22.51 11.82
N TYR A 103 -4.44 -21.68 12.15
CA TYR A 103 -3.15 -21.64 11.47
C TYR A 103 -1.96 -21.90 12.38
N ARG A 104 -2.20 -22.29 13.64
CA ARG A 104 -1.15 -22.53 14.64
C ARG A 104 -0.13 -23.57 14.18
N ALA A 105 -0.60 -24.70 13.65
CA ALA A 105 0.26 -25.79 13.20
C ALA A 105 0.91 -25.52 11.83
N SER A 106 0.18 -24.87 10.92
CA SER A 106 0.65 -24.63 9.55
C SER A 106 1.59 -23.43 9.43
N HIS A 107 1.36 -22.36 10.21
CA HIS A 107 2.06 -21.08 10.14
C HIS A 107 2.48 -20.59 11.54
N PRO A 108 3.45 -21.26 12.19
CA PRO A 108 3.81 -20.98 13.58
C PRO A 108 4.37 -19.57 13.81
N ARG A 109 5.02 -18.95 12.81
CA ARG A 109 5.53 -17.57 12.96
C ARG A 109 4.41 -16.54 12.89
N ALA A 110 3.42 -16.78 12.02
CA ALA A 110 2.21 -15.96 11.98
C ALA A 110 1.44 -16.07 13.29
N TYR A 111 1.32 -17.28 13.86
CA TYR A 111 0.73 -17.49 15.18
C TYR A 111 1.46 -16.71 16.28
N ALA A 112 2.79 -16.86 16.37
CA ALA A 112 3.58 -16.15 17.36
C ALA A 112 3.47 -14.61 17.22
N THR A 113 3.54 -14.10 15.98
CA THR A 113 3.44 -12.66 15.70
C THR A 113 2.04 -12.12 15.97
N GLY A 114 1.01 -12.85 15.54
CA GLY A 114 -0.39 -12.51 15.78
C GLY A 114 -0.74 -12.51 17.27
N CYS A 115 -0.36 -13.57 18.00
CA CYS A 115 -0.54 -13.62 19.45
C CYS A 115 0.19 -12.49 20.16
N PHE A 116 1.39 -12.11 19.71
CA PHE A 116 2.13 -10.99 20.30
C PHE A 116 1.48 -9.63 19.99
N ALA A 117 0.99 -9.43 18.77
CA ALA A 117 0.28 -8.22 18.36
C ALA A 117 -1.08 -8.06 19.06
N SER A 118 -1.77 -9.16 19.37
CA SER A 118 -3.06 -9.16 20.06
C SER A 118 -2.95 -9.02 21.59
N ARG A 119 -1.73 -8.96 22.16
CA ARG A 119 -1.56 -8.72 23.59
C ARG A 119 -1.76 -7.24 23.93
N GLY A 120 -2.75 -6.96 24.76
CA GLY A 120 -3.06 -5.58 25.16
C GLY A 120 -3.35 -4.71 23.94
N GLU A 121 -2.78 -3.50 23.93
CA GLU A 121 -2.95 -2.52 22.84
C GLU A 121 -1.77 -2.53 21.85
N ASN A 122 -1.02 -3.62 21.77
CA ASN A 122 0.18 -3.69 20.92
C ASN A 122 -0.12 -3.44 19.44
N CYS A 123 -1.28 -3.86 18.94
CA CYS A 123 -1.63 -3.62 17.55
C CYS A 123 -1.88 -2.12 17.29
N GLU A 124 -2.55 -1.42 18.21
CA GLU A 124 -2.84 0.01 18.14
C GLU A 124 -1.53 0.80 18.26
N ARG A 125 -0.69 0.45 19.24
CA ARG A 125 0.66 1.03 19.42
C ARG A 125 1.53 0.81 18.19
N PHE A 126 1.47 -0.38 17.59
CA PHE A 126 2.15 -0.65 16.33
C PHE A 126 1.70 0.30 15.21
N LEU A 127 0.40 0.62 15.10
CA LEU A 127 -0.08 1.54 14.05
C LEU A 127 0.56 2.92 14.17
N ILE A 128 0.78 3.39 15.40
CA ILE A 128 1.44 4.67 15.69
C ILE A 128 2.94 4.58 15.40
N GLY A 129 3.62 3.60 15.99
CA GLY A 129 5.08 3.44 15.86
C GLY A 129 5.53 3.16 14.43
N ARG A 130 4.70 2.44 13.66
CA ARG A 130 4.91 2.22 12.23
C ARG A 130 5.13 3.53 11.47
N GLN A 131 4.31 4.54 11.74
CA GLN A 131 4.29 5.76 10.93
C GLN A 131 5.66 6.47 10.95
N MET A 132 6.41 6.34 12.05
CA MET A 132 7.77 6.85 12.13
C MET A 132 8.70 6.14 11.15
N SER A 133 8.68 4.80 11.12
CA SER A 133 9.45 4.03 10.14
C SER A 133 9.11 4.44 8.71
N VAL A 134 7.81 4.60 8.40
CA VAL A 134 7.33 5.02 7.08
C VAL A 134 7.90 6.39 6.71
N ILE A 135 7.79 7.40 7.58
CA ILE A 135 8.27 8.75 7.29
C ILE A 135 9.79 8.77 7.07
N PHE A 136 10.57 8.07 7.92
CA PHE A 136 12.02 8.00 7.74
C PHE A 136 12.41 7.35 6.42
N LEU A 137 11.79 6.22 6.05
CA LEU A 137 12.07 5.52 4.80
C LEU A 137 11.68 6.35 3.58
N VAL A 138 10.50 6.97 3.59
CA VAL A 138 10.04 7.85 2.50
C VAL A 138 10.96 9.05 2.33
N PHE A 139 11.48 9.63 3.42
CA PHE A 139 12.45 10.71 3.34
C PHE A 139 13.75 10.28 2.64
N PHE A 140 14.35 9.15 3.02
CA PHE A 140 15.54 8.64 2.35
C PHE A 140 15.29 8.37 0.86
N ILE A 141 14.15 7.76 0.53
CA ILE A 141 13.78 7.48 -0.86
C ILE A 141 13.63 8.78 -1.62
N ALA A 142 12.89 9.76 -1.11
CA ALA A 142 12.72 11.07 -1.73
C ALA A 142 14.08 11.71 -2.02
N ARG A 143 15.01 11.63 -1.07
CA ARG A 143 16.37 12.18 -1.25
C ARG A 143 17.17 11.51 -2.37
N ILE A 144 17.01 10.20 -2.56
CA ILE A 144 17.66 9.44 -3.64
C ILE A 144 16.97 9.67 -4.99
N THR A 145 15.65 9.88 -5.01
CA THR A 145 14.87 9.95 -6.24
C THR A 145 14.69 11.36 -6.80
N SER A 146 14.98 12.40 -6.00
CA SER A 146 14.97 13.80 -6.45
C SER A 146 16.23 14.16 -7.22
N SER A 147 16.10 15.04 -8.21
CA SER A 147 17.21 15.54 -9.03
C SER A 147 16.90 16.95 -9.51
N ASP A 148 17.90 17.83 -9.55
CA ASP A 148 17.71 19.21 -10.00
C ASP A 148 17.78 19.39 -11.53
N ASN A 149 18.55 18.58 -12.27
CA ASN A 149 18.86 18.83 -13.70
C ASN A 149 18.96 17.58 -14.57
N LEU A 150 17.87 16.81 -14.68
CA LEU A 150 17.83 15.62 -15.52
C LEU A 150 17.31 15.95 -16.93
N GLU A 151 18.15 15.76 -17.95
CA GLU A 151 17.88 16.08 -19.37
C GLU A 151 16.86 15.15 -20.06
N VAL A 152 16.05 14.42 -19.29
CA VAL A 152 15.02 13.52 -19.81
C VAL A 152 13.76 14.31 -20.21
N PHE A 153 13.52 15.46 -19.58
CA PHE A 153 12.41 16.34 -19.89
C PHE A 153 12.88 17.59 -20.61
N GLU A 154 12.01 18.14 -21.47
CA GLU A 154 12.20 19.49 -21.96
C GLU A 154 12.15 20.47 -20.77
N PRO A 155 13.15 21.36 -20.64
CA PRO A 155 13.27 22.24 -19.48
C PRO A 155 12.04 23.15 -19.36
N SER A 156 11.25 22.88 -18.34
CA SER A 156 10.01 23.58 -18.01
C SER A 156 9.83 23.64 -16.50
N GLU A 157 9.12 24.63 -15.99
CA GLU A 157 8.83 24.76 -14.54
C GLU A 157 8.17 23.50 -13.99
N VAL A 158 7.29 22.86 -14.79
CA VAL A 158 6.62 21.61 -14.43
C VAL A 158 7.62 20.47 -14.31
N SER A 159 8.52 20.30 -15.28
CA SER A 159 9.55 19.25 -15.20
C SER A 159 10.49 19.43 -14.01
N ALA A 160 10.90 20.66 -13.73
CA ALA A 160 11.74 20.99 -12.58
C ALA A 160 11.01 20.68 -11.27
N PHE A 161 9.74 21.05 -11.15
CA PHE A 161 8.92 20.71 -9.99
C PHE A 161 8.79 19.19 -9.81
N VAL A 162 8.52 18.44 -10.87
CA VAL A 162 8.35 16.97 -10.83
C VAL A 162 9.63 16.27 -10.37
N LEU A 163 10.78 16.68 -10.89
CA LEU A 163 12.07 16.09 -10.56
C LEU A 163 12.53 16.50 -9.16
N LYS A 164 12.43 17.79 -8.82
CA LYS A 164 12.91 18.30 -7.53
C LYS A 164 12.06 17.83 -6.35
N ALA A 165 10.74 17.78 -6.52
CA ALA A 165 9.83 17.26 -5.50
C ALA A 165 9.92 15.73 -5.34
N GLY A 166 10.64 15.02 -6.24
CA GLY A 166 10.76 13.56 -6.19
C GLY A 166 9.45 12.84 -6.52
N LEU A 167 8.55 13.48 -7.28
CA LEU A 167 7.23 12.93 -7.59
C LEU A 167 7.29 11.60 -8.35
N LEU A 168 8.31 11.41 -9.20
CA LEU A 168 8.53 10.14 -9.89
C LEU A 168 8.91 9.02 -8.92
N GLY A 169 9.73 9.33 -7.90
CA GLY A 169 10.04 8.42 -6.82
C GLY A 169 8.81 8.07 -6.00
N ALA A 170 7.95 9.05 -5.70
CA ALA A 170 6.69 8.84 -4.99
C ALA A 170 5.75 7.85 -5.72
N VAL A 171 5.70 7.88 -7.06
CA VAL A 171 4.94 6.91 -7.86
C VAL A 171 5.50 5.49 -7.69
N ILE A 172 6.83 5.33 -7.74
CA ILE A 172 7.49 4.02 -7.52
C ILE A 172 7.18 3.50 -6.12
N VAL A 173 7.33 4.35 -5.10
CA VAL A 173 7.04 4.03 -3.70
C VAL A 173 5.60 3.57 -3.54
N CYS A 174 4.65 4.36 -4.06
CA CYS A 174 3.23 4.07 -3.96
C CYS A 174 2.89 2.70 -4.57
N ILE A 175 3.34 2.42 -5.79
CA ILE A 175 2.98 1.17 -6.48
C ILE A 175 3.73 -0.03 -5.89
N VAL A 176 5.07 0.06 -5.78
CA VAL A 176 5.93 -1.08 -5.47
C VAL A 176 6.01 -1.34 -3.97
N ALA A 177 6.24 -0.30 -3.18
CA ALA A 177 6.53 -0.45 -1.76
C ALA A 177 5.27 -0.32 -0.88
N GLN A 178 4.23 0.39 -1.29
CA GLN A 178 3.04 0.55 -0.46
C GLN A 178 1.90 -0.36 -0.91
N LEU A 179 1.37 -0.14 -2.12
CA LEU A 179 0.16 -0.82 -2.59
C LEU A 179 0.36 -2.31 -2.84
N THR A 180 1.46 -2.71 -3.47
CA THR A 180 1.72 -4.13 -3.78
C THR A 180 1.69 -5.03 -2.52
N PRO A 181 2.47 -4.75 -1.46
CA PRO A 181 2.43 -5.57 -0.24
C PRO A 181 1.10 -5.48 0.50
N GLN A 182 0.42 -4.31 0.50
CA GLN A 182 -0.91 -4.17 1.08
C GLN A 182 -1.94 -5.10 0.41
N VAL A 183 -1.94 -5.17 -0.93
CA VAL A 183 -2.85 -6.06 -1.70
C VAL A 183 -2.56 -7.54 -1.42
N VAL A 184 -1.28 -7.91 -1.34
CA VAL A 184 -0.88 -9.29 -1.00
C VAL A 184 -1.31 -9.64 0.43
N ALA A 185 -1.03 -8.76 1.39
CA ALA A 185 -1.38 -8.94 2.79
C ALA A 185 -2.90 -9.02 3.03
N ALA A 186 -3.70 -8.24 2.29
CA ALA A 186 -5.15 -8.29 2.38
C ALA A 186 -5.73 -9.65 1.94
N LYS A 187 -5.13 -10.30 0.93
CA LYS A 187 -5.58 -11.60 0.41
C LYS A 187 -5.03 -12.78 1.20
N TYR A 188 -3.78 -12.69 1.65
CA TYR A 188 -3.07 -13.79 2.30
C TYR A 188 -2.37 -13.34 3.60
N PRO A 189 -3.13 -12.84 4.61
CA PRO A 189 -2.55 -12.23 5.81
C PRO A 189 -1.70 -13.21 6.62
N VAL A 190 -2.16 -14.47 6.78
CA VAL A 190 -1.43 -15.52 7.50
C VAL A 190 -0.10 -15.85 6.83
N HIS A 191 -0.09 -15.99 5.49
CA HIS A 191 1.14 -16.30 4.75
C HIS A 191 2.12 -15.13 4.82
N PHE A 192 1.62 -13.89 4.69
CA PHE A 192 2.43 -12.69 4.79
C PHE A 192 3.09 -12.57 6.17
N LEU A 193 2.32 -12.74 7.25
CA LEU A 193 2.84 -12.72 8.63
C LEU A 193 3.79 -13.87 8.95
N ASN A 194 3.73 -14.97 8.21
CA ASN A 194 4.65 -16.09 8.37
C ASN A 194 6.02 -15.84 7.71
N LEU A 195 6.19 -14.77 6.91
CA LEU A 195 7.47 -14.39 6.34
C LEU A 195 8.50 -14.09 7.42
N ARG A 196 9.78 -14.29 7.09
CA ARG A 196 10.87 -13.99 8.01
C ARG A 196 10.97 -12.47 8.21
N GLY A 197 11.18 -12.05 9.45
CA GLY A 197 11.36 -10.63 9.80
C GLY A 197 10.07 -9.89 10.20
N MET A 198 8.88 -10.47 10.04
CA MET A 198 7.62 -9.81 10.45
C MET A 198 7.57 -9.53 11.95
N TYR A 199 7.97 -10.51 12.77
CA TYR A 199 8.09 -10.32 14.21
C TYR A 199 9.07 -9.20 14.56
N SER A 200 10.24 -9.17 13.92
CA SER A 200 11.24 -8.13 14.14
C SER A 200 10.73 -6.75 13.74
N ALA A 201 10.05 -6.64 12.60
CA ALA A 201 9.46 -5.38 12.13
C ALA A 201 8.37 -4.86 13.09
N LEU A 202 7.54 -5.76 13.63
CA LEU A 202 6.57 -5.44 14.67
C LEU A 202 7.26 -4.88 15.93
N VAL A 203 8.30 -5.56 16.41
CA VAL A 203 9.06 -5.13 17.60
C VAL A 203 9.74 -3.78 17.37
N VAL A 204 10.37 -3.55 16.21
CA VAL A 204 10.99 -2.26 15.88
C VAL A 204 9.95 -1.13 15.93
N CYS A 205 8.76 -1.34 15.36
CA CYS A 205 7.69 -0.34 15.41
C CYS A 205 7.21 -0.09 16.85
N LEU A 206 7.12 -1.12 17.70
CA LEU A 206 6.77 -0.97 19.12
C LEU A 206 7.86 -0.22 19.91
N ILE A 207 9.13 -0.44 19.61
CA ILE A 207 10.24 0.32 20.22
C ILE A 207 10.16 1.80 19.81
N LEU A 208 9.85 2.07 18.53
CA LEU A 208 9.67 3.44 18.06
C LEU A 208 8.45 4.11 18.71
N GLU A 209 7.36 3.39 18.93
CA GLU A 209 6.23 3.91 19.69
C GLU A 209 6.61 4.20 21.15
N ALA A 210 7.38 3.29 21.78
CA ALA A 210 7.84 3.45 23.16
C ALA A 210 8.78 4.66 23.37
N SER A 211 9.36 5.21 22.30
CA SER A 211 10.13 6.46 22.37
C SER A 211 9.29 7.68 22.77
N GLY A 212 7.95 7.60 22.63
CA GLY A 212 7.03 8.66 23.00
C GLY A 212 6.94 9.84 22.02
N ILE A 213 7.73 9.85 20.94
CA ILE A 213 7.76 10.95 19.96
C ILE A 213 6.37 11.23 19.37
N CYS A 214 5.56 10.18 19.17
CA CYS A 214 4.21 10.28 18.61
C CYS A 214 3.09 10.28 19.66
N HIS A 215 3.40 10.35 20.95
CA HIS A 215 2.40 10.16 22.02
C HIS A 215 1.33 11.26 22.05
N ALA A 216 1.63 12.45 21.51
CA ALA A 216 0.66 13.52 21.31
C ALA A 216 -0.55 13.08 20.45
N THR A 217 -0.38 12.07 19.60
CA THR A 217 -1.47 11.51 18.77
C THR A 217 -2.65 11.05 19.63
N TRP A 218 -2.41 10.49 20.81
CA TRP A 218 -3.49 10.06 21.72
C TRP A 218 -4.30 11.24 22.26
N LEU A 219 -3.65 12.36 22.55
CA LEU A 219 -4.31 13.59 22.95
C LEU A 219 -5.19 14.13 21.83
N PHE A 220 -4.65 14.18 20.60
CA PHE A 220 -5.40 14.62 19.43
C PHE A 220 -6.58 13.69 19.12
N ALA A 221 -6.39 12.37 19.16
CA ALA A 221 -7.46 11.41 18.97
C ALA A 221 -8.60 11.64 19.99
N ARG A 222 -8.26 11.84 21.26
CA ARG A 222 -9.24 12.13 22.32
C ARG A 222 -9.94 13.46 22.12
N ALA A 223 -9.22 14.50 21.68
CA ALA A 223 -9.81 15.79 21.36
C ALA A 223 -10.81 15.66 20.20
N THR A 224 -10.43 14.97 19.12
CA THR A 224 -11.31 14.72 17.97
C THR A 224 -12.56 13.93 18.37
N MET A 225 -12.42 12.86 19.15
CA MET A 225 -13.57 12.07 19.62
C MET A 225 -14.56 12.93 20.42
N ARG A 226 -14.07 13.82 21.29
CA ARG A 226 -14.92 14.74 22.05
C ARG A 226 -15.61 15.77 21.16
N LEU A 227 -14.89 16.35 20.20
CA LEU A 227 -15.44 17.36 19.29
C LEU A 227 -16.54 16.79 18.39
N VAL A 228 -16.40 15.54 17.96
CA VAL A 228 -17.40 14.85 17.12
C VAL A 228 -18.56 14.28 17.94
N GLY A 229 -18.44 14.21 19.27
CA GLY A 229 -19.45 13.62 20.15
C GLY A 229 -19.39 12.09 20.22
N TRP A 230 -18.25 11.48 19.86
CA TRP A 230 -17.97 10.06 20.06
C TRP A 230 -17.55 9.81 21.53
N GLY A 231 -18.46 10.04 22.46
CA GLY A 231 -18.27 9.80 23.89
C GLY A 231 -19.32 8.84 24.41
N GLY A 232 -19.07 7.53 24.34
CA GLY A 232 -20.05 6.55 24.83
C GLY A 232 -19.56 5.12 25.07
N SER A 233 -18.47 4.65 24.47
CA SER A 233 -17.93 3.33 24.81
C SER A 233 -16.45 3.22 24.41
N SER A 234 -15.66 2.54 25.24
CA SER A 234 -14.22 2.29 25.10
C SER A 234 -13.30 3.51 25.17
N SER A 235 -12.98 3.92 26.40
CA SER A 235 -11.63 4.45 26.68
C SER A 235 -10.64 3.29 26.49
N PRO A 236 -9.62 3.42 25.63
CA PRO A 236 -8.42 2.60 25.78
C PRO A 236 -7.83 2.95 27.15
N ALA A 237 -7.47 1.91 27.90
CA ALA A 237 -7.08 2.01 29.29
C ALA A 237 -5.74 2.74 29.44
N GLU A 238 -5.60 3.39 30.59
CA GLU A 238 -4.32 3.86 31.13
C GLU A 238 -3.29 2.74 31.24
#